data_AF-A0A352WYB8-F1
#
_entry.id   AF-A0A352WYB8-F1
#
_cell.length_a   1.000
_cell.length_b   1.000
_cell.length_c   1.000
_cell.angle_alpha   90.00
_cell.angle_beta   90.00
_cell.angle_gamma   90.00
#
_symmetry.space_group_name_H-M   'P 1'
#
loop_
_entity.id
_entity.type
_entity.pdbx_description
1 polymer ?
#
loop_
_entity_poly.entity_id
_entity_poly.type
_entity_poly.pdbx_seq_one_letter_code
_entity_poly.pdbx_strand_id
1 'polypeptide(L)'
;MKTLKSIISVLLSVAVVFAAALSVGALTKYVRGDADGNGVVNAVDVTVLQRHIAGIDTPSFVKIAADVDGKGPSIVDVSRIQRYLVGLDNPYNIGKTFTYDEYELPVV
;
A
#
# COMPACT_ATOMS: atom_id res chain seq x y z
N MET A 1 -37.91 -1.83 42.29
CA MET A 1 -36.77 -1.02 41.80
C MET A 1 -35.45 -1.78 41.59
N LYS A 2 -35.30 -3.04 42.05
CA LYS A 2 -34.05 -3.82 41.85
C LYS A 2 -33.85 -4.31 40.40
N THR A 3 -34.92 -4.54 39.65
CA THR A 3 -34.88 -5.07 38.28
C THR A 3 -34.54 -4.02 37.22
N LEU A 4 -35.04 -2.79 37.35
CA LEU A 4 -34.81 -1.72 36.37
C LEU A 4 -33.35 -1.24 36.33
N LYS A 5 -32.68 -1.15 37.51
CA LYS A 5 -31.25 -0.83 37.59
C LYS A 5 -30.36 -1.93 36.99
N SER A 6 -30.79 -3.19 37.11
CA SER A 6 -30.09 -4.35 36.55
C SER A 6 -30.16 -4.39 35.02
N ILE A 7 -31.30 -4.00 34.43
CA ILE A 7 -31.50 -3.97 32.98
C ILE A 7 -30.69 -2.82 32.33
N ILE A 8 -30.63 -1.65 32.98
CA ILE A 8 -29.84 -0.50 32.50
C ILE A 8 -28.32 -0.79 32.56
N SER A 9 -27.86 -1.51 33.59
CA SER A 9 -26.46 -1.96 33.72
C SER A 9 -26.02 -2.90 32.58
N VAL A 10 -26.88 -3.84 32.20
CA VAL A 10 -26.61 -4.78 31.09
C VAL A 10 -26.63 -4.07 29.73
N LEU A 11 -27.55 -3.13 29.52
CA LEU A 11 -27.60 -2.33 28.28
C LEU A 11 -26.38 -1.42 28.11
N LEU A 12 -25.84 -0.87 29.21
CA LEU A 12 -24.66 -0.02 29.16
C LEU A 12 -23.37 -0.82 28.90
N SER A 13 -23.26 -2.05 29.40
CA SER A 13 -22.10 -2.91 29.16
C SER A 13 -22.06 -3.49 27.73
N VAL A 14 -23.21 -3.78 27.12
CA VAL A 14 -23.26 -4.21 25.71
C VAL A 14 -22.85 -3.08 24.76
N ALA A 15 -23.20 -1.82 25.07
CA ALA A 15 -22.81 -0.67 24.26
C ALA A 15 -21.30 -0.37 24.29
N VAL A 16 -20.63 -0.58 25.44
CA VAL A 16 -19.18 -0.34 25.59
C VAL A 16 -18.36 -1.39 24.84
N VAL A 17 -18.83 -2.64 24.77
CA VAL A 17 -18.13 -3.72 24.06
C VAL A 17 -18.20 -3.55 22.53
N PHE A 18 -19.22 -2.85 22.01
CA PHE A 18 -19.37 -2.64 20.56
C PHE A 18 -18.53 -1.46 20.01
N ALA A 19 -18.01 -0.59 20.87
CA ALA A 19 -17.24 0.59 20.45
C ALA A 19 -15.72 0.34 20.30
N ALA A 20 -15.22 -0.84 20.67
CA ALA A 20 -13.78 -1.16 20.65
C ALA A 20 -13.30 -1.91 19.39
N ALA A 21 -14.17 -2.11 18.39
CA ALA A 21 -13.74 -2.55 17.06
C ALA A 21 -13.49 -1.33 16.15
N LEU A 22 -12.71 -0.36 16.64
CA LEU A 22 -12.14 0.66 15.77
C LEU A 22 -11.11 -0.04 14.89
N SER A 23 -11.30 0.06 13.58
CA SER A 23 -10.46 -0.55 12.56
C SER A 23 -8.98 -0.24 12.83
N VAL A 24 -8.22 -1.24 13.25
CA VAL A 24 -6.78 -1.23 13.05
C VAL A 24 -6.61 -1.19 11.54
N GLY A 25 -6.18 -0.04 11.01
CA GLY A 25 -5.90 0.14 9.59
C GLY A 25 -5.05 -1.03 9.11
N ALA A 26 -5.55 -1.76 8.10
CA ALA A 26 -4.82 -2.89 7.56
C ALA A 26 -3.55 -2.34 6.91
N LEU A 27 -2.39 -2.51 7.55
CA LEU A 27 -1.11 -2.16 6.96
C LEU A 27 -0.91 -3.00 5.70
N THR A 28 -0.94 -2.35 4.55
CA THR A 28 -0.70 -3.01 3.26
C THR A 28 0.79 -3.09 3.02
N LYS A 29 1.27 -4.28 2.65
CA LYS A 29 2.68 -4.51 2.28
C LYS A 29 2.84 -4.45 0.77
N TYR A 30 3.94 -3.86 0.32
CA TYR A 30 4.34 -3.87 -1.09
C TYR A 30 5.86 -4.01 -1.23
N VAL A 31 6.32 -4.53 -2.37
CA VAL A 31 7.74 -4.55 -2.72
C VAL A 31 8.02 -3.34 -3.60
N ARG A 32 8.95 -2.46 -3.20
CA ARG A 32 9.26 -1.28 -4.02
C ARG A 32 9.91 -1.72 -5.33
N GLY A 33 9.37 -1.26 -6.46
CA GLY A 33 9.74 -1.65 -7.83
C GLY A 33 8.95 -2.81 -8.43
N ASP A 34 8.08 -3.47 -7.65
CA ASP A 34 7.18 -4.55 -8.11
C ASP A 34 5.88 -3.93 -8.66
N ALA A 35 5.96 -3.41 -9.87
CA ALA A 35 4.88 -2.66 -10.50
C ALA A 35 3.71 -3.57 -10.91
N ASP A 36 3.93 -4.86 -11.14
CA ASP A 36 2.86 -5.80 -11.48
C ASP A 36 2.24 -6.50 -10.25
N GLY A 37 2.89 -6.40 -9.08
CA GLY A 37 2.40 -6.90 -7.79
C GLY A 37 2.62 -8.40 -7.58
N ASN A 38 3.51 -9.04 -8.34
CA ASN A 38 3.76 -10.48 -8.26
C ASN A 38 4.71 -10.89 -7.11
N GLY A 39 5.29 -9.93 -6.40
CA GLY A 39 6.23 -10.13 -5.29
C GLY A 39 7.71 -10.14 -5.69
N VAL A 40 8.05 -9.98 -6.98
CA VAL A 40 9.41 -10.08 -7.52
C VAL A 40 9.70 -8.94 -8.48
N VAL A 41 10.73 -8.15 -8.19
CA VAL A 41 11.19 -7.08 -9.09
C VAL A 41 11.98 -7.68 -10.25
N ASN A 42 11.44 -7.59 -11.47
CA ASN A 42 12.04 -8.08 -12.70
C ASN A 42 11.68 -7.19 -13.93
N ALA A 43 12.02 -7.63 -15.14
CA ALA A 43 11.81 -6.84 -16.36
C ALA A 43 10.31 -6.66 -16.76
N VAL A 44 9.42 -7.49 -16.22
CA VAL A 44 7.97 -7.35 -16.39
C VAL A 44 7.48 -6.05 -15.72
N ASP A 45 8.01 -5.70 -14.55
CA ASP A 45 7.64 -4.45 -13.86
C ASP A 45 7.97 -3.22 -14.68
N VAL A 46 9.14 -3.24 -15.34
CA VAL A 46 9.57 -2.20 -16.28
C VAL A 46 8.55 -2.05 -17.42
N THR A 47 8.12 -3.19 -17.99
CA THR A 47 7.17 -3.21 -19.11
C THR A 47 5.78 -2.72 -18.67
N VAL A 48 5.31 -3.17 -17.51
CA VAL A 48 4.02 -2.77 -16.94
C VAL A 48 4.00 -1.26 -16.65
N LEU A 49 5.06 -0.73 -16.03
CA LEU A 49 5.16 0.71 -15.77
C LEU A 49 5.24 1.52 -17.07
N GLN A 50 6.01 1.08 -18.08
CA GLN A 50 6.06 1.75 -19.39
C GLN A 50 4.70 1.77 -20.08
N ARG A 51 3.94 0.67 -20.02
CA ARG A 51 2.57 0.60 -20.56
C ARG A 51 1.63 1.56 -19.83
N HIS A 52 1.68 1.60 -18.50
CA HIS A 52 0.92 2.55 -17.70
C HIS A 52 1.21 4.00 -18.11
N ILE A 53 2.48 4.37 -18.24
CA ILE A 53 2.90 5.72 -18.68
C ILE A 53 2.37 6.02 -20.10
N ALA A 54 2.34 5.03 -20.98
CA ALA A 54 1.81 5.16 -22.34
C ALA A 54 0.27 5.14 -22.43
N GLY A 55 -0.45 5.01 -21.30
CA GLY A 55 -1.90 4.91 -21.29
C GLY A 55 -2.44 3.60 -21.89
N ILE A 56 -1.61 2.56 -21.92
CA ILE A 56 -1.99 1.23 -22.41
C ILE A 56 -2.47 0.41 -21.23
N ASP A 57 -3.66 -0.16 -21.31
CA ASP A 57 -4.23 -0.99 -20.25
C ASP A 57 -3.27 -2.12 -19.83
N THR A 58 -3.08 -2.23 -18.52
CA THR A 58 -2.26 -3.25 -17.86
C THR A 58 -3.14 -4.05 -16.90
N PRO A 59 -3.18 -5.40 -17.00
CA PRO A 59 -4.03 -6.23 -16.15
C PRO A 59 -3.80 -6.06 -14.65
N SER A 60 -2.55 -5.80 -14.26
CA SER A 60 -2.15 -5.46 -12.90
C SER A 60 -1.22 -4.26 -12.92
N PHE A 61 -1.43 -3.34 -11.96
CA PHE A 61 -0.54 -2.20 -11.73
C PHE A 61 -0.62 -1.75 -10.28
N VAL A 62 0.50 -1.82 -9.56
CA VAL A 62 0.63 -1.37 -8.17
C VAL A 62 1.33 -0.02 -8.15
N LYS A 63 0.53 1.05 -8.16
CA LYS A 63 1.04 2.44 -8.26
C LYS A 63 2.12 2.76 -7.22
N ILE A 64 1.88 2.39 -5.96
CA ILE A 64 2.80 2.70 -4.86
C ILE A 64 4.13 1.94 -4.96
N ALA A 65 4.12 0.75 -5.55
CA ALA A 65 5.34 -0.02 -5.80
C ALA A 65 6.12 0.55 -6.99
N ALA A 66 5.40 0.99 -8.03
CA ALA A 66 5.99 1.56 -9.24
C ALA A 66 6.56 2.98 -9.05
N ASP A 67 6.03 3.75 -8.09
CA ASP A 67 6.50 5.08 -7.71
C ASP A 67 7.73 4.99 -6.78
N VAL A 68 8.89 4.69 -7.37
CA VAL A 68 10.10 4.39 -6.60
C VAL A 68 10.68 5.61 -5.90
N ASP A 69 10.54 6.81 -6.46
CA ASP A 69 11.03 8.06 -5.84
C ASP A 69 9.97 8.89 -5.10
N GLY A 70 8.71 8.47 -5.12
CA GLY A 70 7.61 9.12 -4.41
C GLY A 70 7.12 10.40 -5.08
N LYS A 71 7.41 10.62 -6.37
CA LYS A 71 6.98 11.80 -7.13
C LYS A 71 5.88 11.48 -8.16
N GLY A 72 5.32 10.28 -8.08
CA GLY A 72 4.38 9.73 -9.03
C GLY A 72 5.07 8.88 -10.09
N PRO A 73 4.45 7.78 -10.57
CA PRO A 73 5.07 6.89 -11.54
C PRO A 73 5.43 7.61 -12.85
N SER A 74 6.70 7.52 -13.24
CA SER A 74 7.24 8.21 -14.39
C SER A 74 8.33 7.40 -15.10
N ILE A 75 8.85 7.92 -16.22
CA ILE A 75 9.98 7.30 -16.93
C ILE A 75 11.29 7.31 -16.10
N VAL A 76 11.36 8.18 -15.09
CA VAL A 76 12.49 8.21 -14.17
C VAL A 76 12.49 6.94 -13.31
N ASP A 77 11.31 6.49 -12.90
CA ASP A 77 11.12 5.27 -12.11
C ASP A 77 11.44 4.01 -12.91
N VAL A 78 11.06 4.00 -14.20
CA VAL A 78 11.49 2.97 -15.16
C VAL A 78 13.02 2.85 -15.18
N SER A 79 13.71 3.98 -15.31
CA SER A 79 15.19 4.00 -15.36
C SER A 79 15.81 3.50 -14.05
N ARG A 80 15.21 3.81 -12.90
CA ARG A 80 15.67 3.33 -11.58
C ARG A 80 15.51 1.83 -11.42
N ILE A 81 14.35 1.28 -11.81
CA ILE A 81 14.14 -0.17 -11.77
C ILE A 81 15.13 -0.86 -12.71
N GLN A 82 15.33 -0.37 -13.93
CA GLN A 82 16.33 -0.92 -14.85
C GLN A 82 17.74 -0.91 -14.27
N ARG A 83 18.18 0.18 -13.63
CA ARG A 83 19.47 0.27 -12.95
C ARG A 83 19.62 -0.73 -11.81
N TYR A 84 18.55 -0.93 -11.03
CA TYR A 84 18.50 -1.97 -10.01
C TYR A 84 18.65 -3.37 -10.61
N LEU A 85 17.95 -3.68 -11.71
CA LEU A 85 18.00 -4.99 -12.36
C LEU A 85 19.40 -5.35 -12.89
N VAL A 86 20.21 -4.35 -13.25
CA VAL A 86 21.60 -4.56 -13.68
C VAL A 86 22.63 -4.37 -12.56
N GLY A 87 22.19 -4.20 -11.31
CA GLY A 87 23.06 -4.16 -10.13
C GLY A 87 23.91 -2.90 -9.99
N LEU A 88 23.47 -1.77 -10.54
CA LEU A 88 24.22 -0.50 -10.44
C LEU A 88 24.08 0.16 -9.07
N ASP A 89 23.01 0.91 -8.86
CA ASP A 89 22.73 1.64 -7.61
C ASP A 89 21.29 1.39 -7.16
N ASN A 90 21.09 1.44 -5.84
CA ASN A 90 19.79 1.24 -5.24
C ASN A 90 19.52 2.22 -4.07
N PRO A 91 19.57 3.55 -4.31
CA PRO A 91 19.33 4.52 -3.25
C PRO A 91 17.86 4.52 -2.76
N TYR A 92 16.95 3.93 -3.53
CA TYR A 92 15.52 3.87 -3.23
C TYR A 92 15.09 2.56 -2.56
N ASN A 93 16.01 1.65 -2.24
CA ASN A 93 15.69 0.36 -1.61
C ASN A 93 14.68 -0.48 -2.43
N ILE A 94 14.82 -0.47 -3.75
CA ILE A 94 14.12 -1.34 -4.70
C ILE A 94 14.35 -2.82 -4.31
N GLY A 95 13.30 -3.63 -4.40
CA GLY A 95 13.28 -5.03 -3.97
C GLY A 95 13.12 -5.23 -2.46
N LYS A 96 12.95 -4.17 -1.68
CA LYS A 96 12.60 -4.26 -0.25
C LYS A 96 11.09 -4.12 -0.04
N THR A 97 10.59 -4.78 1.00
CA THR A 97 9.20 -4.71 1.42
C THR A 97 8.98 -3.48 2.31
N PHE A 98 7.91 -2.75 2.03
CA PHE A 98 7.45 -1.59 2.81
C PHE A 98 6.02 -1.82 3.28
N THR A 99 5.65 -1.16 4.37
CA THR A 99 4.27 -1.07 4.86
C THR A 99 3.74 0.34 4.61
N TYR A 100 2.51 0.44 4.12
CA TYR A 100 1.82 1.71 3.95
C TYR A 100 0.44 1.64 4.62
N ASP A 101 0.08 2.70 5.32
CA ASP A 101 -1.27 2.90 5.84
C ASP A 101 -2.09 3.64 4.79
N GLU A 102 -3.11 2.96 4.26
CA GLU A 102 -3.94 3.48 3.18
C GLU A 102 -4.82 4.68 3.61
N TYR A 103 -4.92 4.96 4.92
CA TYR A 103 -5.85 5.94 5.49
C TYR A 103 -5.24 7.25 6.00
N GLU A 104 -3.93 7.48 5.86
CA GLU A 104 -3.38 8.83 6.06
C GLU A 104 -3.66 9.67 4.81
N LEU A 105 -4.74 10.45 4.83
CA LEU A 105 -4.98 11.52 3.87
C LEU A 105 -3.73 12.41 3.77
N PRO A 106 -3.34 12.89 2.57
CA PRO A 106 -2.26 13.86 2.47
C PRO A 106 -2.60 15.07 3.35
N VAL A 107 -1.74 15.36 4.33
CA VAL A 107 -1.82 16.60 5.09
C VAL A 107 -1.52 17.74 4.12
N VAL A 108 -2.54 18.52 3.79
CA VAL A 108 -2.44 19.76 3.00
C VAL A 108 -1.87 20.88 3.86
#